data_AF-A0A1M6AFK5-F1
#
_entry.id   AF-A0A1M6AFK5-F1
#
_cell.length_a   1.000
_cell.length_b   1.000
_cell.length_c   1.000
_cell.angle_alpha   90.00
_cell.angle_beta   90.00
_cell.angle_gamma   90.00
#
_symmetry.space_group_name_H-M   'P 1'
#
loop_
_entity.id
_entity.type
_entity.pdbx_description
1 polymer ?
#
loop_
_entity_poly.entity_id
_entity_poly.type
_entity_poly.pdbx_seq_one_letter_code
_entity_poly.pdbx_strand_id
1 'polypeptide(L)' 'MAEIKYEIKETIGVLSESAKGWSKELNLVSWNDNAPKYDIREWSPDHTKMGKGVTLTKEEMKKLRDLLAGLNFIK' A
#
# COMPACT_ATOMS: atom_id res chain seq x y z
N MET A 1 -0.89 -23.56 -1.62
CA MET A 1 -0.93 -22.23 -2.23
C MET A 1 0.50 -21.83 -2.54
N ALA A 2 0.79 -21.33 -3.73
CA ALA A 2 2.13 -20.84 -4.06
C ALA A 2 2.47 -19.67 -3.14
N GLU A 3 3.73 -19.60 -2.71
CA GLU A 3 4.26 -18.48 -1.95
C GLU A 3 4.15 -17.20 -2.80
N ILE A 4 3.56 -16.15 -2.24
CA ILE A 4 3.47 -14.85 -2.91
C ILE A 4 4.81 -14.15 -2.70
N LYS A 5 5.55 -13.95 -3.79
CA LYS A 5 6.76 -13.14 -3.77
C LYS A 5 6.40 -11.68 -3.95
N TYR A 6 7.08 -10.80 -3.23
CA TYR A 6 6.94 -9.37 -3.41
C TYR A 6 8.23 -8.64 -3.14
N GLU A 7 8.36 -7.47 -3.75
CA GLU A 7 9.45 -6.54 -3.52
C GLU A 7 8.88 -5.13 -3.40
N ILE A 8 9.10 -4.49 -2.26
CA ILE A 8 8.78 -3.08 -2.06
C ILE A 8 9.86 -2.27 -2.78
N LYS A 9 9.50 -1.67 -3.92
CA LYS A 9 10.41 -0.86 -4.73
C LYS A 9 10.58 0.54 -4.15
N GLU A 10 9.53 1.07 -3.55
CA GLU A 10 9.51 2.41 -2.95
C GLU A 10 8.45 2.50 -1.86
N THR A 11 8.78 3.15 -0.75
CA THR A 11 7.82 3.53 0.30
C THR A 11 7.43 4.98 0.09
N ILE A 12 6.15 5.24 -0.22
CA ILE A 12 5.66 6.58 -0.55
C ILE A 12 5.21 7.30 0.71
N GLY A 13 4.59 6.58 1.66
CA GLY A 13 4.21 7.17 2.94
C GLY A 13 3.46 6.23 3.86
N VAL A 14 3.41 6.59 5.14
CA VAL A 14 2.69 5.87 6.19
C VAL A 14 1.37 6.58 6.49
N LEU A 15 0.25 5.86 6.43
CA LEU A 15 -1.09 6.36 6.71
C LEU A 15 -1.43 6.27 8.20
N SER A 16 -0.98 5.22 8.88
CA SER A 16 -1.22 5.01 10.32
C SER A 16 -0.27 3.98 10.90
N GLU A 17 0.01 4.08 12.19
CA GLU A 17 0.75 3.08 12.95
C GLU A 17 -0.14 2.51 14.07
N SER A 18 0.03 1.22 14.34
CA SER A 18 -0.65 0.54 15.44
C SER A 18 0.25 0.46 16.68
N ALA A 19 -0.34 0.27 17.86
CA ALA A 19 0.39 0.08 19.11
C ALA A 19 1.33 -1.15 19.10
N LYS A 20 1.16 -2.08 18.15
CA LYS A 20 2.01 -3.26 17.98
C LYS A 20 3.11 -3.06 16.92
N GLY A 21 3.29 -1.81 16.45
CA GLY A 21 4.30 -1.44 15.46
C GLY A 21 3.95 -1.77 14.01
N TRP A 22 2.77 -2.34 13.74
CA TRP A 22 2.31 -2.50 12.35
C TRP A 22 1.97 -1.14 11.75
N SER A 23 2.35 -0.93 10.50
CA SER A 23 2.15 0.30 9.74
C SER A 23 1.24 0.03 8.56
N LYS A 24 0.24 0.91 8.35
CA LYS A 24 -0.50 0.95 7.10
C LYS A 24 0.20 1.93 6.17
N GLU A 25 0.64 1.46 5.02
CA GLU A 25 1.54 2.19 4.14
C GLU A 25 0.96 2.26 2.73
N LEU A 26 1.35 3.31 2.01
CA LEU A 26 1.28 3.38 0.56
C LEU A 26 2.68 3.12 0.00
N ASN A 27 2.83 2.05 -0.78
CA ASN A 27 4.08 1.61 -1.36
C ASN A 27 3.94 1.40 -2.87
N LEU A 28 5.07 1.37 -3.58
CA LEU A 28 5.19 0.80 -4.92
C LEU A 28 5.74 -0.63 -4.78
N VAL A 29 4.94 -1.64 -5.15
CA VAL A 29 5.25 -3.05 -4.91
C VAL A 29 5.22 -3.84 -6.21
N SER A 30 6.26 -4.63 -6.45
CA SER A 30 6.29 -5.68 -7.48
C SER A 30 5.77 -6.97 -6.86
N TRP A 31 4.75 -7.57 -7.47
CA TRP A 31 4.15 -8.83 -7.00
C TRP A 31 4.51 -9.95 -7.98
N ASN A 32 5.09 -11.04 -7.48
CA ASN A 32 5.52 -12.19 -8.28
C ASN A 32 6.32 -11.77 -9.53
N ASP A 33 7.30 -10.88 -9.34
CA ASP A 33 8.19 -10.37 -10.38
C ASP A 33 7.49 -9.58 -11.51
N ASN A 34 6.23 -9.16 -11.31
CA ASN A 34 5.51 -8.33 -12.28
C ASN A 34 5.86 -6.85 -12.15
N ALA A 35 5.42 -6.07 -13.15
CA ALA A 35 5.55 -4.62 -13.15
C ALA A 35 5.03 -4.01 -11.82
N PRO A 36 5.79 -3.10 -11.18
CA PRO A 36 5.40 -2.52 -9.90
C PRO A 36 4.07 -1.76 -10.00
N LYS A 37 3.25 -1.90 -8.98
CA LYS A 37 1.96 -1.22 -8.84
C LYS A 37 1.89 -0.51 -7.49
N TYR A 38 1.00 0.46 -7.38
CA TYR A 38 0.74 1.08 -6.09
C TYR A 38 0.01 0.10 -5.21
N ASP A 39 0.29 0.12 -3.92
CA ASP A 39 -0.32 -0.79 -2.98
C ASP A 39 -0.52 -0.10 -1.63
N ILE A 40 -1.74 -0.17 -1.11
CA ILE A 40 -2.08 0.31 0.23
C ILE A 40 -2.41 -0.89 1.09
N ARG A 41 -1.54 -1.19 2.06
CA ARG A 41 -1.75 -2.31 2.98
C ARG A 41 -1.06 -2.13 4.32
N GLU A 42 -1.42 -3.00 5.25
CA GLU A 42 -0.75 -3.11 6.53
C GLU A 42 0.49 -4.02 6.44
N TRP A 43 1.59 -3.61 7.04
CA TRP A 43 2.85 -4.33 7.10
C TRP A 43 3.29 -4.53 8.56
N SER A 44 3.97 -5.65 8.83
CA SER A 44 4.72 -5.82 10.07
C SER A 44 5.92 -4.86 10.12
N PRO A 45 6.48 -4.57 11.31
CA PRO A 45 7.61 -3.65 11.46
C PRO A 45 8.85 -3.97 10.60
N ASP A 46 8.99 -5.25 10.21
CA ASP A 46 10.10 -5.80 9.43
C ASP A 46 9.69 -6.13 7.97
N HIS A 47 8.47 -5.76 7.55
CA HIS A 47 7.88 -6.05 6.24
C HIS A 47 7.86 -7.53 5.83
N THR A 48 8.01 -8.48 6.78
CA THR A 48 7.96 -9.93 6.51
C THR A 48 6.54 -10.48 6.45
N LYS A 49 5.58 -9.78 7.06
CA LYS A 49 4.16 -10.11 7.04
C LYS A 49 3.37 -8.92 6.50
N MET A 50 2.31 -9.26 5.79
CA MET A 50 1.36 -8.32 5.21
C MET A 50 -0.05 -8.65 5.69
N GLY A 51 -0.80 -7.60 6.02
CA GLY A 51 -2.21 -7.66 6.35
C GLY A 51 -3.10 -7.50 5.13
N LYS A 52 -4.36 -7.13 5.37
CA LYS A 52 -5.30 -6.80 4.29
C LYS A 52 -4.89 -5.50 3.61
N GLY A 53 -5.15 -5.41 2.31
CA GLY A 53 -4.85 -4.23 1.51
C GLY A 53 -5.41 -4.29 0.11
N VAL A 54 -5.03 -3.32 -0.72
CA VAL A 54 -5.45 -3.20 -2.11
C VAL A 54 -4.28 -2.79 -2.99
N THR A 55 -4.13 -3.49 -4.11
CA THR A 55 -3.18 -3.10 -5.18
C THR A 55 -3.94 -2.28 -6.22
N LEU A 56 -3.38 -1.14 -6.58
CA LEU A 56 -3.95 -0.16 -7.51
C LEU A 56 -3.02 0.01 -8.71
N THR A 57 -3.60 0.00 -9.89
CA THR A 57 -2.92 0.45 -11.10
C THR A 57 -2.60 1.94 -11.02
N LYS A 58 -1.69 2.41 -11.89
CA LYS A 58 -1.36 3.83 -11.99
C LYS A 58 -2.59 4.69 -12.27
N GLU A 59 -3.51 4.23 -13.11
CA GLU A 59 -4.72 4.97 -13.46
C GLU A 59 -5.74 5.00 -12.31
N GLU A 60 -5.88 3.91 -11.56
CA GLU A 60 -6.68 3.91 -10.33
C GLU A 60 -6.11 4.84 -9.27
N MET A 61 -4.78 4.86 -9.10
CA MET A 61 -4.11 5.75 -8.14
C MET A 61 -4.30 7.23 -8.52
N LYS A 62 -4.20 7.59 -9.80
CA LYS A 62 -4.50 8.96 -10.27
C LYS A 62 -5.93 9.36 -9.93
N LYS A 63 -6.91 8.49 -10.23
CA LYS A 63 -8.32 8.75 -9.91
C LYS A 63 -8.55 8.87 -8.40
N LEU A 64 -7.92 8.00 -7.60
CA LEU A 64 -8.00 8.05 -6.15
C LEU A 64 -7.46 9.39 -5.62
N ARG A 65 -6.29 9.84 -6.09
CA ARG A 65 -5.73 11.15 -5.73
C ARG A 65 -6.71 12.28 -6.04
N ASP A 66 -7.31 12.28 -7.23
CA ASP A 66 -8.22 13.34 -7.65
C ASP A 66 -9.52 13.34 -6.80
N LEU A 67 -10.03 12.16 -6.43
CA LEU A 67 -11.15 12.01 -5.50
C LEU A 67 -10.79 12.55 -4.11
N LEU A 68 -9.64 12.17 -3.57
CA LEU A 68 -9.18 12.61 -2.25
C LEU A 68 -9.00 14.13 -2.18
N ALA A 69 -8.49 14.77 -3.25
CA ALA A 69 -8.35 16.23 -3.32
C ALA A 69 -9.69 16.97 -3.28
N GLY A 70 -10.79 16.32 -3.70
CA GLY A 70 -12.14 16.86 -3.64
C GLY A 70 -12.91 16.55 -2.35
N LEU A 71 -12.32 15.81 -1.40
CA LEU A 71 -13.01 15.47 -0.15
C LEU A 71 -12.96 16.63 0.85
N ASN A 72 -14.13 16.98 1.37
CA ASN A 72 -14.23 17.68 2.65
C ASN A 72 -14.28 16.62 3.75
N PHE A 73 -13.21 16.52 4.55
CA PHE A 73 -13.17 15.58 5.65
C PHE A 73 -14.26 15.91 6.67
N ILE A 74 -14.98 14.87 7.10
CA ILE A 74 -15.99 14.98 8.15
C ILE A 74 -15.27 15.41 9.43
N LYS A 75 -15.83 16.42 10.13
CA LYS A 75 -15.30 16.91 11.42
C LYS A 75 -15.61 15.95 12.56
#